data_AF-A0A932MC77-F1
#
_entry.id   AF-A0A932MC77-F1
#
_cell.length_a   1.000
_cell.length_b   1.000
_cell.length_c   1.000
_cell.angle_alpha   90.00
_cell.angle_beta   90.00
_cell.angle_gamma   90.00
#
_symmetry.space_group_name_H-M   'P 1'
#
loop_
_entity.id
_entity.type
_entity.pdbx_description
1 polymer ?
#
loop_
_entity_poly.entity_id
_entity_poly.type
_entity_poly.pdbx_seq_one_letter_code
_entity_poly.pdbx_strand_id
1 'polypeptide(L)'
;TEIPYQQATSSGATSISFKKATLSLKVKPQITPDDKVIMNLNVHKDSPGASTPAGPAIDTKQIVTEVLVENGGTVVIGGIYTQEESSATQKVPVLGDLPYVGFLFKRDEKKDDRRELLIFITPRILKDTLTLR
;
A
#
# COMPACT_ATOMS: atom_id res chain seq x y z
N THR A 1 -5.10 -10.56 5.72
CA THR A 1 -4.21 -11.71 6.00
C THR A 1 -3.49 -11.45 7.30
N GLU A 2 -3.05 -12.46 8.02
CA GLU A 2 -2.32 -12.27 9.28
C GLU A 2 -0.90 -12.79 9.13
N ILE A 3 0.07 -12.01 9.61
CA ILE A 3 1.49 -12.32 9.53
C ILE A 3 1.99 -12.68 10.93
N PRO A 4 2.53 -13.90 11.13
CA PRO A 4 3.11 -14.28 12.41
C PRO A 4 4.46 -13.60 12.62
N TYR A 5 4.70 -13.09 13.82
CA TYR A 5 5.99 -12.57 14.27
C TYR A 5 6.30 -13.05 15.69
N GLN A 6 7.60 -13.23 15.98
CA GLN A 6 8.05 -13.64 17.31
C GLN A 6 8.10 -12.44 18.25
N GLN A 7 7.52 -12.58 19.43
CA GLN A 7 7.55 -11.57 20.49
C GLN A 7 8.21 -12.16 21.75
N ALA A 8 9.14 -11.43 22.34
CA ALA A 8 9.70 -11.80 23.63
C ALA A 8 8.65 -11.55 24.73
N THR A 9 8.35 -12.57 25.52
CA THR A 9 7.49 -12.43 26.70
C THR A 9 8.34 -11.95 27.90
N SER A 10 7.68 -11.36 28.90
CA SER A 10 8.33 -10.89 30.13
C SER A 10 9.06 -11.99 30.92
N SER A 11 8.77 -13.26 30.64
CA SER A 11 9.41 -14.44 31.22
C SER A 11 10.64 -14.96 30.46
N GLY A 12 11.04 -14.31 29.36
CA GLY A 12 12.15 -14.77 28.51
C GLY A 12 11.80 -15.90 27.53
N ALA A 13 10.52 -16.29 27.46
CA ALA A 13 10.02 -17.20 26.43
C ALA A 13 9.67 -16.43 25.15
N THR A 14 9.62 -17.14 24.02
CA THR A 14 9.13 -16.58 22.75
C THR A 14 7.66 -16.94 22.55
N SER A 15 6.82 -15.96 22.23
CA SER A 15 5.45 -16.18 21.78
C SER A 15 5.29 -15.80 20.31
N ILE A 16 4.37 -16.46 19.61
CA ILE A 16 3.99 -16.11 18.24
C ILE A 16 2.77 -15.20 18.33
N SER A 17 2.90 -13.96 17.84
CA SER A 17 1.81 -13.00 17.70
C SER A 17 1.47 -12.78 16.23
N PHE A 18 0.23 -12.42 15.94
CA PHE A 18 -0.26 -12.22 14.58
C PHE A 18 -0.57 -10.74 14.37
N LYS A 19 0.02 -10.13 13.33
CA LYS A 19 -0.33 -8.77 12.90
C LYS A 19 -1.13 -8.82 11.60
N LYS A 20 -2.24 -8.09 11.56
CA LYS A 20 -3.07 -7.99 10.36
C LYS A 20 -2.34 -7.21 9.27
N ALA A 21 -2.18 -7.84 8.12
CA ALA A 21 -1.83 -7.22 6.86
C ALA A 21 -3.08 -7.20 5.96
N THR A 22 -3.86 -6.13 6.04
CA THR A 22 -5.14 -5.98 5.32
C THR A 22 -5.28 -4.59 4.72
N LEU A 23 -6.02 -4.50 3.62
CA LEU A 23 -6.59 -3.23 3.18
C LEU A 23 -7.76 -2.87 4.11
N SER A 24 -7.72 -1.70 4.74
CA SER A 24 -8.81 -1.20 5.57
C SER A 24 -9.06 0.29 5.32
N LEU A 25 -10.33 0.67 5.41
CA LEU A 25 -10.80 2.05 5.28
C LEU A 25 -11.60 2.39 6.53
N LYS A 26 -11.16 3.40 7.27
CA LYS A 26 -11.93 4.03 8.35
C LYS A 26 -12.41 5.38 7.85
N VAL A 27 -13.71 5.63 8.02
CA VAL A 27 -14.35 6.87 7.59
C VAL A 27 -15.19 7.45 8.71
N LYS A 28 -15.12 8.77 8.88
CA LYS A 28 -16.03 9.54 9.74
C LYS A 28 -16.71 10.61 8.88
N PRO A 29 -17.98 10.39 8.47
CA PRO A 29 -18.72 11.36 7.67
C PRO A 29 -19.39 12.42 8.55
N GLN A 30 -19.55 13.64 8.03
CA GLN A 30 -20.32 14.73 8.59
C GLN A 30 -21.09 15.42 7.47
N ILE A 31 -22.42 15.55 7.64
CA ILE A 31 -23.30 16.18 6.67
C ILE A 31 -23.36 17.68 6.97
N THR A 32 -23.18 18.51 5.95
CA THR A 32 -23.32 19.97 6.02
C THR A 32 -24.74 20.39 5.63
N PRO A 33 -25.21 21.60 6.01
CA PRO A 33 -26.55 22.08 5.66
C PRO A 33 -26.81 22.24 4.15
N ASP A 34 -25.76 22.33 3.34
CA ASP A 34 -25.82 22.42 1.87
C ASP A 34 -25.81 21.05 1.17
N ASP A 35 -26.22 19.97 1.87
CA ASP A 35 -26.29 18.58 1.36
C ASP A 35 -24.93 18.03 0.86
N LYS A 36 -23.80 18.61 1.33
CA LYS A 36 -22.46 18.05 1.13
C LYS A 36 -22.04 17.16 2.30
N VAL A 37 -21.02 16.34 2.06
CA VAL A 37 -20.48 15.39 3.02
C VAL A 37 -18.98 15.65 3.19
N ILE A 38 -18.59 16.03 4.40
CA ILE A 38 -17.21 16.08 4.84
C ILE A 38 -16.85 14.67 5.33
N MET A 39 -15.77 14.09 4.82
CA MET A 39 -15.30 12.76 5.22
C MET A 39 -13.87 12.83 5.70
N ASN A 40 -13.67 12.45 6.96
CA ASN A 40 -12.34 12.14 7.48
C ASN A 40 -12.01 10.70 7.16
N LEU A 41 -10.99 10.49 6.32
CA LEU A 41 -10.63 9.20 5.74
C LEU A 41 -9.27 8.76 6.25
N ASN A 42 -9.21 7.51 6.70
CA ASN A 42 -7.99 6.85 7.09
C ASN A 42 -7.93 5.50 6.36
N VAL A 43 -7.06 5.43 5.35
CA VAL A 43 -6.82 4.23 4.55
C VAL A 43 -5.52 3.59 5.02
N HIS A 44 -5.56 2.28 5.28
CA HIS A 44 -4.38 1.45 5.51
C HIS A 44 -4.31 0.35 4.46
N LYS A 45 -3.14 0.17 3.86
CA LYS A 45 -2.82 -0.97 3.00
C LYS A 45 -1.53 -1.59 3.51
N ASP A 46 -1.69 -2.72 4.17
CA ASP A 46 -0.58 -3.48 4.72
C ASP A 46 -0.30 -4.69 3.81
N SER A 47 0.97 -4.90 3.46
CA SER A 47 1.42 -6.07 2.68
C SER A 47 2.63 -6.74 3.34
N PRO A 48 2.84 -8.05 3.14
CA PRO A 48 4.10 -8.70 3.48
C PRO A 48 5.26 -8.04 2.74
N GLY A 49 6.26 -7.59 3.47
CA GLY A 49 7.52 -7.04 2.96
C GLY A 49 8.63 -8.08 2.95
N ALA A 50 9.89 -7.63 2.97
CA ALA A 50 11.06 -8.50 2.91
C ALA A 50 11.10 -9.55 4.04
N SER A 51 11.55 -10.77 3.72
CA SER A 51 11.77 -11.81 4.73
C SER A 51 13.00 -11.47 5.58
N THR A 52 12.83 -11.33 6.89
CA THR A 52 13.94 -11.12 7.84
C THR A 52 14.17 -12.38 8.69
N PRO A 53 15.33 -12.54 9.34
CA PRO A 53 15.58 -13.66 10.26
C PRO A 53 14.57 -13.75 11.43
N ALA A 54 13.88 -12.65 11.75
CA ALA A 54 12.86 -12.56 12.80
C ALA A 54 11.42 -12.75 12.26
N GLY A 55 11.25 -12.98 10.95
CA GLY A 55 9.96 -13.06 10.27
C GLY A 55 9.83 -12.04 9.13
N PRO A 56 8.76 -12.11 8.31
CA PRO A 56 8.51 -11.14 7.25
C PRO A 56 8.22 -9.74 7.80
N ALA A 57 8.85 -8.73 7.21
CA ALA A 57 8.51 -7.32 7.44
C ALA A 57 7.08 -7.02 6.99
N ILE A 58 6.51 -5.90 7.44
CA ILE A 58 5.18 -5.45 7.01
C ILE A 58 5.35 -4.08 6.38
N ASP A 59 5.11 -4.01 5.07
CA ASP A 59 5.07 -2.75 4.34
C ASP A 59 3.71 -2.10 4.59
N THR A 60 3.72 -0.95 5.26
CA THR A 60 2.51 -0.20 5.64
C THR A 60 2.39 1.03 4.75
N LYS A 61 1.28 1.15 4.02
CA LYS A 61 0.92 2.36 3.27
C LYS A 61 -0.31 2.98 3.91
N GLN A 62 -0.20 4.23 4.37
CA GLN A 62 -1.28 4.93 5.06
C GLN A 62 -1.57 6.28 4.42
N ILE A 63 -2.85 6.64 4.35
CA ILE A 63 -3.31 7.97 3.91
C ILE A 63 -4.33 8.46 4.92
N VAL A 64 -4.10 9.66 5.48
CA VAL A 64 -5.04 10.37 6.35
C VAL A 64 -5.37 11.69 5.70
N THR A 65 -6.64 11.93 5.43
CA THR A 65 -7.08 13.09 4.65
C THR A 65 -8.54 13.42 4.93
N GLU A 66 -8.90 14.68 4.70
CA GLU A 66 -10.25 15.20 4.85
C GLU A 66 -10.71 15.72 3.50
N VAL A 67 -11.87 15.26 3.06
CA VAL A 67 -12.44 15.64 1.76
C VAL A 67 -13.88 16.13 1.92
N LEU A 68 -14.24 17.16 1.16
CA LEU A 68 -15.61 17.65 1.02
C LEU A 68 -16.13 17.21 -0.35
N VAL A 69 -17.27 16.51 -0.36
CA VAL A 69 -17.86 15.97 -1.59
C VAL A 69 -19.37 16.20 -1.56
N GLU A 70 -19.97 16.43 -2.72
CA GLU A 70 -21.42 16.48 -2.85
C GLU A 70 -22.05 15.10 -2.63
N ASN A 71 -23.30 15.04 -2.20
CA ASN A 71 -24.05 13.80 -2.09
C ASN A 71 -24.16 13.10 -3.46
N GLY A 72 -23.60 11.89 -3.57
CA GLY A 72 -23.52 11.13 -4.82
C GLY A 72 -22.38 11.55 -5.76
N GLY A 73 -21.65 12.62 -5.44
CA GLY A 73 -20.44 13.01 -6.15
C GLY A 73 -19.29 12.05 -5.89
N THR A 74 -18.38 11.88 -6.84
CA THR A 74 -17.18 11.03 -6.66
C THR A 74 -15.94 11.91 -6.58
N VAL A 75 -15.11 11.70 -5.55
CA VAL A 75 -13.82 12.38 -5.41
C VAL A 75 -12.67 11.39 -5.52
N VAL A 76 -11.57 11.86 -6.11
CA VAL A 76 -10.28 11.17 -6.11
C VAL A 76 -9.47 11.72 -4.95
N ILE A 77 -9.22 10.88 -3.95
CA ILE A 77 -8.53 11.28 -2.70
C ILE A 77 -7.01 11.29 -2.88
N GLY A 78 -6.50 10.50 -3.82
CA GLY A 78 -5.09 10.47 -4.16
C GLY A 78 -4.70 9.25 -4.95
N GLY A 79 -3.45 9.29 -5.43
CA GLY A 79 -2.76 8.18 -6.08
C GLY A 79 -1.43 7.89 -5.39
N ILE A 80 -1.12 6.63 -5.08
CA ILE A 80 0.25 6.22 -4.76
C ILE A 80 0.88 5.70 -6.05
N TYR A 81 1.82 6.46 -6.60
CA TYR A 81 2.69 6.03 -7.69
C TYR A 81 3.96 5.43 -7.09
N THR A 82 4.30 4.21 -7.48
CA THR A 82 5.57 3.57 -7.12
C THR A 82 6.24 3.07 -8.39
N GLN A 83 7.50 3.48 -8.57
CA GLN A 83 8.39 3.01 -9.62
C GLN A 83 9.62 2.42 -8.96
N GLU A 84 9.87 1.14 -9.21
CA GLU A 84 11.03 0.42 -8.71
C GLU A 84 11.90 0.01 -9.90
N GLU A 85 13.04 0.71 -10.05
CA GLU A 85 14.04 0.39 -11.07
C GLU A 85 15.18 -0.38 -10.42
N SER A 86 15.44 -1.58 -10.94
CA SER A 86 16.56 -2.42 -10.53
C SER A 86 17.42 -2.74 -11.73
N SER A 87 18.71 -2.42 -11.64
CA SER A 87 19.72 -2.76 -12.62
C SER A 87 20.78 -3.67 -11.98
N ALA A 88 20.94 -4.87 -12.50
CA ALA A 88 21.96 -5.81 -12.07
C ALA A 88 22.86 -6.18 -13.25
N THR A 89 24.16 -5.94 -13.11
CA THR A 89 25.17 -6.37 -14.09
C THR A 89 26.03 -7.46 -13.48
N GLN A 90 25.95 -8.66 -14.05
CA GLN A 90 26.89 -9.74 -13.77
C GLN A 90 27.94 -9.75 -14.88
N LYS A 91 29.23 -9.67 -14.55
CA LYS A 91 30.31 -9.73 -15.55
C LYS A 91 31.45 -10.61 -15.09
N VAL A 92 32.13 -11.24 -16.04
CA VAL A 92 33.40 -11.93 -15.79
C VAL A 92 34.48 -10.86 -15.57
N PRO A 93 35.26 -10.90 -14.47
CA PRO A 93 36.36 -9.96 -14.25
C PRO A 93 37.33 -9.96 -15.42
N VAL A 94 37.88 -8.80 -15.78
CA VAL A 94 38.79 -8.56 -16.92
C VAL A 94 38.11 -8.70 -18.29
N LEU A 95 37.44 -9.81 -18.58
CA LEU A 95 36.83 -10.07 -19.90
C LEU A 95 35.58 -9.21 -20.16
N GLY A 96 34.80 -8.90 -19.13
CA GLY A 96 33.60 -8.08 -19.24
C GLY A 96 33.86 -6.59 -19.51
N ASP A 97 35.10 -6.13 -19.30
CA ASP A 97 35.51 -4.72 -19.50
C ASP A 97 36.25 -4.50 -20.83
N LEU A 98 36.42 -5.56 -21.64
CA LEU A 98 37.08 -5.44 -22.94
C LEU A 98 36.21 -4.62 -23.91
N PRO A 99 36.79 -3.63 -24.62
CA PRO A 99 36.09 -2.95 -25.69
C PRO A 99 35.75 -3.94 -26.81
N TYR A 100 34.65 -3.68 -27.53
CA TYR A 100 34.10 -4.49 -28.63
C TYR A 100 33.54 -5.87 -28.24
N VAL A 101 34.18 -6.63 -27.34
CA VAL A 101 33.81 -8.03 -27.04
C VAL A 101 33.27 -8.25 -25.62
N GLY A 102 33.39 -7.27 -24.72
CA GLY A 102 32.97 -7.42 -23.32
C GLY A 102 31.48 -7.72 -23.13
N PHE A 103 30.63 -7.43 -24.13
CA PHE A 103 29.20 -7.77 -24.10
C PHE A 103 28.91 -9.28 -24.09
N LEU A 104 29.82 -10.11 -24.62
CA LEU A 104 29.68 -11.58 -24.59
C LEU A 104 29.98 -12.18 -23.20
N PHE A 105 30.62 -11.40 -22.33
CA PHE A 105 31.09 -11.83 -21.00
C PHE A 105 30.41 -11.05 -19.86
N LYS A 106 29.31 -10.37 -20.16
CA LYS A 106 28.44 -9.72 -19.17
C LYS A 106 26.97 -10.01 -19.45
N ARG A 107 26.18 -10.04 -18.38
CA ARG A 107 24.72 -10.16 -18.38
C ARG A 107 24.16 -8.95 -17.65
N ASP A 108 23.48 -8.09 -18.40
CA ASP A 108 22.78 -6.93 -17.87
C ASP A 108 21.29 -7.30 -17.69
N GLU A 109 20.79 -7.18 -16.47
CA GLU A 109 19.39 -7.40 -16.11
C GLU A 109 18.80 -6.07 -15.65
N LYS A 110 17.76 -5.62 -16.34
CA LYS A 110 17.01 -4.40 -16.00
C LYS A 110 15.57 -4.79 -15.68
N LYS A 111 15.08 -4.35 -14.53
CA LYS A 111 13.71 -4.55 -14.09
C LYS A 111 13.10 -3.20 -13.75
N ASP A 112 11.93 -2.92 -14.31
CA ASP A 112 11.13 -1.71 -14.07
C ASP A 112 9.73 -2.14 -13.64
N ASP A 113 9.46 -2.07 -12.33
CA ASP A 113 8.17 -2.40 -11.74
C ASP A 113 7.40 -1.11 -11.43
N ARG A 114 6.29 -0.89 -12.13
CA ARG A 114 5.39 0.27 -11.95
C ARG A 114 4.08 -0.16 -11.29
N ARG A 115 3.69 0.54 -10.23
CA ARG A 115 2.44 0.28 -9.49
C ARG A 115 1.71 1.58 -9.22
N GLU A 116 0.45 1.64 -9.64
CA GLU A 116 -0.46 2.75 -9.39
C GLU A 116 -1.63 2.29 -8.51
N LEU A 117 -1.89 3.02 -7.43
CA LEU A 117 -3.07 2.81 -6.58
C LEU A 117 -3.91 4.09 -6.59
N LEU A 118 -5.12 4.03 -7.15
CA LEU A 118 -6.11 5.10 -7.12
C LEU A 118 -7.24 4.74 -6.16
N ILE A 119 -7.71 5.73 -5.39
CA ILE A 119 -8.82 5.56 -4.44
C ILE A 119 -9.94 6.55 -4.78
N PHE A 120 -11.11 6.00 -5.06
CA PHE A 120 -12.34 6.73 -5.36
C PHE A 120 -13.33 6.52 -4.23
N ILE A 121 -14.00 7.59 -3.80
CA ILE A 121 -15.09 7.51 -2.83
C ILE A 121 -16.27 8.34 -3.29
N THR A 122 -17.46 7.77 -3.10
CA THR A 122 -18.75 8.36 -3.47
C THR A 122 -19.68 8.26 -2.25
N PRO A 123 -19.87 9.34 -1.47
CA PRO A 123 -20.81 9.31 -0.35
C PRO A 123 -22.26 9.30 -0.84
N ARG A 124 -23.15 8.65 -0.09
CA ARG A 124 -24.60 8.69 -0.34
C ARG A 124 -25.34 8.97 0.96
N ILE A 125 -26.05 10.09 1.02
CA ILE A 125 -26.94 10.45 2.13
C ILE A 125 -28.22 9.64 1.97
N LEU A 126 -28.54 8.83 2.98
CA LEU A 126 -29.82 8.13 3.07
C LEU A 126 -30.81 9.03 3.83
N LYS A 127 -31.81 9.56 3.14
CA LYS A 127 -32.95 10.24 3.78
C LYS A 127 -33.98 9.15 4.11
N ASP A 128 -34.36 9.05 5.38
CA ASP A 128 -35.32 8.05 5.87
C ASP A 128 -36.74 8.45 5.44
N THR A 129 -37.04 8.34 4.15
CA THR A 129 -38.42 8.47 3.67
C THR A 129 -39.05 7.09 3.73
N LEU A 130 -39.70 6.80 4.86
CA LEU A 130 -40.77 5.83 5.05
C LEU A 130 -41.20 5.11 3.77
N THR A 131 -40.57 3.97 3.48
CA THR A 131 -41.14 2.99 2.55
C THR A 131 -42.25 2.26 3.29
N LEU A 132 -43.41 2.93 3.42
CA LEU A 132 -44.67 2.26 3.72
C LEU A 132 -45.22 1.72 2.40
N ARG A 133 -45.02 0.42 2.18
CA ARG A 133 -45.82 -0.40 1.27
C ARG A 133 -46.50 -1.49 2.07
#